data_AF-A0A3D1B256-F1
#
_entry.id   AF-A0A3D1B256-F1
#
_cell.length_a   1.000
_cell.length_b   1.000
_cell.length_c   1.000
_cell.angle_alpha   90.00
_cell.angle_beta   90.00
_cell.angle_gamma   90.00
#
_symmetry.space_group_name_H-M   'P 1'
#
loop_
_entity.id
_entity.type
_entity.pdbx_description
1 polymer ?
#
loop_
_entity_poly.entity_id
_entity_poly.type
_entity_poly.pdbx_seq_one_letter_code
_entity_poly.pdbx_strand_id
1 'polypeptide(L)'
;MLVFSVKYAIIILMVKKLLSQIIAGVAGLWLAVMFVPNVAVNINPDSSFFGFSLTEQWQMFLVLGIILGLLNYFVRPVLKALALPLEILTLGLFSIVINMAMIWFLDIIFQELYAPWFLPLLYTTLIVWALNLVISKILVGSNKD
;
A
#
# COMPACT_ATOMS: atom_id res chain seq x y z
N MET A 1 -8.44 39.32 -1.01
CA MET A 1 -9.37 38.34 -1.63
C MET A 1 -8.62 37.14 -2.24
N LEU A 2 -7.60 37.34 -3.08
CA LEU A 2 -6.82 36.28 -3.74
C LEU A 2 -6.08 35.32 -2.78
N VAL A 3 -5.40 35.84 -1.75
CA VAL A 3 -4.68 35.03 -0.73
C VAL A 3 -5.62 34.09 0.03
N PHE A 4 -6.84 34.55 0.31
CA PHE A 4 -7.86 33.78 1.02
C PHE A 4 -8.34 32.60 0.16
N SER A 5 -8.61 32.85 -1.11
CA SER A 5 -9.00 31.82 -2.09
C SER A 5 -7.92 30.72 -2.27
N VAL A 6 -6.64 31.12 -2.36
CA VAL A 6 -5.51 30.16 -2.48
C VAL A 6 -5.39 29.28 -1.22
N LYS A 7 -5.50 29.88 -0.03
CA LYS A 7 -5.44 29.12 1.24
C LYS A 7 -6.56 28.08 1.33
N TYR A 8 -7.78 28.46 0.97
CA TYR A 8 -8.91 27.52 0.92
C TYR A 8 -8.72 26.42 -0.11
N ALA A 9 -8.21 26.74 -1.31
CA ALA A 9 -7.92 25.74 -2.33
C ALA A 9 -6.88 24.71 -1.85
N ILE A 10 -5.81 25.16 -1.18
CA ILE A 10 -4.80 24.26 -0.59
C ILE A 10 -5.43 23.35 0.47
N ILE A 11 -6.24 23.90 1.37
CA ILE A 11 -6.92 23.12 2.42
C ILE A 11 -7.85 22.07 1.78
N ILE A 12 -8.65 22.45 0.78
CA ILE A 12 -9.56 21.54 0.07
C ILE A 12 -8.78 20.41 -0.61
N LEU A 13 -7.64 20.71 -1.23
CA LEU A 13 -6.78 19.71 -1.86
C LEU A 13 -6.19 18.73 -0.84
N MET A 14 -5.73 19.23 0.32
CA MET A 14 -5.19 18.40 1.39
C MET A 14 -6.28 17.48 1.98
N VAL A 15 -7.46 18.02 2.27
CA VAL A 15 -8.60 17.26 2.81
C VAL A 15 -9.07 16.20 1.81
N LYS A 16 -9.23 16.56 0.54
CA LYS A 16 -9.61 15.61 -0.52
C LYS A 16 -8.61 14.46 -0.63
N LYS A 17 -7.31 14.76 -0.56
CA LYS A 17 -6.25 13.74 -0.62
C LYS A 17 -6.31 12.81 0.59
N LEU A 18 -6.46 13.36 1.80
CA LEU A 18 -6.59 12.56 3.03
C LEU A 18 -7.80 11.63 2.99
N LEU A 19 -8.98 12.16 2.66
CA LEU A 19 -10.21 11.37 2.54
C LEU A 19 -10.06 10.26 1.49
N SER A 20 -9.44 10.56 0.35
CA SER A 20 -9.15 9.56 -0.66
C SER A 20 -8.24 8.45 -0.15
N GLN A 21 -7.24 8.75 0.69
CA GLN A 21 -6.36 7.72 1.27
C GLN A 21 -7.10 6.87 2.31
N ILE A 22 -7.98 7.47 3.12
CA ILE A 22 -8.80 6.73 4.10
C ILE A 22 -9.76 5.78 3.38
N ILE A 23 -10.50 6.27 2.38
CA ILE A 23 -11.43 5.45 1.59
C ILE A 23 -10.66 4.32 0.88
N ALA A 24 -9.52 4.65 0.28
CA ALA A 24 -8.66 3.65 -0.37
C ALA A 24 -8.09 2.63 0.63
N GLY A 25 -7.76 3.05 1.86
CA GLY A 25 -7.27 2.18 2.93
C GLY A 25 -8.33 1.18 3.38
N VAL A 26 -9.55 1.65 3.67
CA VAL A 26 -10.68 0.80 4.08
C VAL A 26 -11.07 -0.17 2.94
N ALA A 27 -11.31 0.36 1.74
CA ALA A 27 -11.70 -0.48 0.61
C ALA A 27 -10.59 -1.44 0.19
N GLY A 28 -9.34 -0.98 0.20
CA GLY A 28 -8.18 -1.79 -0.15
C GLY A 28 -7.96 -2.94 0.83
N LEU A 29 -8.09 -2.69 2.13
CA LEU A 29 -7.97 -3.73 3.15
C LEU A 29 -9.10 -4.78 3.03
N TRP A 30 -10.33 -4.32 2.81
CA TRP A 30 -11.48 -5.20 2.59
C TRP A 30 -11.30 -6.08 1.33
N LEU A 31 -10.87 -5.48 0.21
CA LEU A 31 -10.57 -6.21 -1.02
C LEU A 31 -9.38 -7.17 -0.85
N ALA A 32 -8.36 -6.78 -0.09
CA ALA A 32 -7.20 -7.64 0.16
C ALA A 32 -7.61 -8.93 0.86
N VAL A 33 -8.46 -8.85 1.90
CA VAL A 33 -9.00 -10.04 2.58
C VAL A 33 -9.81 -10.92 1.63
N MET A 34 -10.53 -10.33 0.68
CA MET A 34 -11.36 -11.09 -0.27
C MET A 34 -10.54 -11.80 -1.36
N PHE A 35 -9.50 -11.15 -1.89
CA PHE A 35 -8.79 -11.60 -3.09
C PHE A 35 -7.41 -12.22 -2.82
N VAL A 36 -6.81 -11.97 -1.65
CA VAL A 36 -5.48 -12.46 -1.32
C VAL A 36 -5.61 -13.61 -0.32
N PRO A 37 -5.34 -14.86 -0.74
CA PRO A 37 -5.28 -15.98 0.17
C PRO A 37 -4.26 -15.70 1.27
N ASN A 38 -4.63 -16.02 2.51
CA ASN A 38 -3.83 -15.77 3.73
C ASN A 38 -3.79 -14.33 4.23
N VAL A 39 -4.57 -13.38 3.68
CA VAL A 39 -4.83 -12.10 4.35
C VAL A 39 -6.12 -12.23 5.15
N ALA A 40 -6.02 -12.13 6.48
CA ALA A 40 -7.16 -12.28 7.36
C ALA A 40 -7.21 -11.14 8.38
N VAL A 41 -8.42 -10.70 8.70
CA VAL A 41 -8.69 -9.80 9.82
C VAL A 41 -9.42 -10.63 10.88
N ASN A 42 -8.75 -10.93 11.98
CA ASN A 42 -9.24 -11.77 13.06
C ASN A 42 -9.74 -10.91 14.20
N ILE A 43 -10.94 -11.19 14.69
CA ILE A 43 -11.51 -10.49 15.84
C ILE A 43 -11.11 -11.24 17.10
N ASN A 44 -10.32 -10.59 17.94
CA ASN A 44 -9.99 -11.11 19.25
C ASN A 44 -10.97 -10.53 20.29
N PRO A 45 -11.41 -11.29 21.31
CA PRO A 45 -12.28 -10.76 22.36
C PRO A 45 -11.69 -9.54 23.09
N ASP A 46 -10.36 -9.44 23.11
CA ASP A 46 -9.62 -8.34 23.71
C ASP A 46 -9.31 -7.18 22.73
N SER A 47 -9.73 -7.31 21.46
CA SER A 47 -9.50 -6.27 20.46
C SER A 47 -10.32 -5.02 20.82
N SER A 48 -9.61 -3.96 21.19
CA SER A 48 -10.20 -2.70 21.60
C SER A 48 -9.40 -1.54 21.03
N PHE A 49 -10.11 -0.51 20.59
CA PHE A 49 -9.53 0.70 20.05
C PHE A 49 -9.90 1.87 20.96
N PHE A 50 -8.91 2.47 21.64
CA PHE A 50 -9.14 3.52 22.65
C PHE A 50 -10.20 3.17 23.71
N GLY A 51 -10.25 1.90 24.14
CA GLY A 51 -11.22 1.41 25.13
C GLY A 51 -12.60 1.05 24.59
N PHE A 52 -12.83 1.19 23.28
CA PHE A 52 -14.02 0.66 22.60
C PHE A 52 -13.75 -0.75 22.11
N SER A 53 -14.50 -1.73 22.59
CA SER A 53 -14.42 -3.12 22.11
C SER A 53 -14.86 -3.20 20.65
N LEU A 54 -14.03 -3.82 19.81
CA LEU A 54 -14.31 -4.07 18.41
C LEU A 54 -14.94 -5.45 18.28
N THR A 55 -16.26 -5.52 18.42
CA THR A 55 -17.00 -6.80 18.39
C THR A 55 -17.24 -7.30 16.97
N GLU A 56 -17.27 -6.39 15.99
CA GLU A 56 -17.67 -6.70 14.62
C GLU A 56 -16.55 -6.50 13.60
N GLN A 57 -16.51 -7.35 12.58
CA GLN A 57 -15.44 -7.32 11.56
C GLN A 57 -15.42 -6.02 10.76
N TRP A 58 -16.59 -5.44 10.49
CA TRP A 58 -16.69 -4.18 9.75
C TRP A 58 -16.10 -3.00 10.54
N GLN A 59 -16.15 -3.04 11.88
CA GLN A 59 -15.53 -2.02 12.74
C GLN A 59 -14.00 -2.10 12.63
N MET A 60 -13.47 -3.32 12.57
CA MET A 60 -12.03 -3.55 12.38
C MET A 60 -11.55 -3.03 11.03
N PHE A 61 -12.29 -3.32 9.95
CA PHE A 61 -11.96 -2.78 8.63
C PHE A 61 -11.96 -1.24 8.59
N LEU A 62 -12.90 -0.60 9.29
CA LEU A 62 -12.92 0.87 9.40
C LEU A 62 -11.71 1.39 10.16
N VAL A 63 -11.42 0.86 11.34
CA VAL A 63 -10.31 1.32 12.18
C VAL A 63 -8.97 1.09 11.47
N LEU A 64 -8.70 -0.14 11.05
CA LEU A 64 -7.46 -0.51 10.35
C LEU A 64 -7.33 0.25 9.02
N GLY A 65 -8.42 0.40 8.27
CA GLY A 65 -8.43 1.14 7.01
C GLY A 65 -8.19 2.64 7.17
N ILE A 66 -8.72 3.26 8.22
CA ILE A 66 -8.42 4.66 8.57
C ILE A 66 -6.93 4.82 8.88
N ILE A 67 -6.38 3.92 9.70
CA ILE A 67 -4.96 3.95 10.07
C ILE A 67 -4.09 3.74 8.83
N LEU A 68 -4.43 2.79 7.97
CA LEU A 68 -3.76 2.57 6.70
C LEU A 68 -3.81 3.81 5.80
N GLY A 69 -4.96 4.48 5.74
CA GLY A 69 -5.12 5.73 5.01
C GLY A 69 -4.24 6.86 5.56
N LEU A 70 -4.12 6.96 6.88
CA LEU A 70 -3.22 7.90 7.54
C LEU A 70 -1.75 7.59 7.24
N LEU A 71 -1.34 6.32 7.32
CA LEU A 71 0.00 5.87 6.93
C LEU A 71 0.29 6.23 5.48
N ASN A 72 -0.66 5.99 4.57
CA ASN A 72 -0.50 6.33 3.15
C ASN A 72 -0.44 7.84 2.89
N TYR A 73 -1.05 8.66 3.74
CA TYR A 73 -1.01 10.11 3.61
C TYR A 73 0.27 10.72 4.20
N PHE A 74 0.72 10.25 5.36
CA PHE A 74 1.86 10.84 6.08
C PHE A 74 3.18 10.11 5.87
N VAL A 75 3.18 8.78 5.96
CA VAL A 75 4.39 7.95 5.98
C VAL A 75 4.86 7.62 4.57
N ARG A 76 3.94 7.22 3.69
CA ARG A 76 4.28 6.84 2.30
C ARG A 76 5.04 7.93 1.53
N PRO A 77 4.70 9.25 1.62
CA PRO A 77 5.47 10.28 0.94
C PRO A 77 6.91 10.39 1.45
N VAL A 78 7.11 10.23 2.76
CA VAL A 78 8.45 10.26 3.37
C VAL A 78 9.27 9.08 2.89
N LEU A 79 8.70 7.86 2.92
CA LEU A 79 9.39 6.67 2.43
C LEU A 79 9.70 6.74 0.94
N LYS A 80 8.77 7.26 0.11
CA LYS A 80 9.05 7.49 -1.31
C LYS A 80 10.17 8.50 -1.52
N ALA A 81 10.24 9.56 -0.71
CA ALA A 81 11.33 10.52 -0.81
C ALA A 81 12.69 9.90 -0.47
N LEU A 82 12.75 9.02 0.53
CA LEU A 82 13.97 8.31 0.92
C LEU A 82 14.34 7.21 -0.09
N ALA A 83 13.34 6.51 -0.61
CA ALA A 83 13.53 5.40 -1.55
C ALA A 83 13.65 5.84 -3.00
N LEU A 84 13.46 7.13 -3.32
CA LEU A 84 13.49 7.67 -4.69
C LEU A 84 14.73 7.25 -5.49
N PRO A 85 15.97 7.33 -4.95
CA PRO A 85 17.16 6.89 -5.67
C PRO A 85 17.09 5.40 -6.03
N LEU A 86 16.57 4.59 -5.10
CA LEU A 86 16.42 3.16 -5.27
C LEU A 86 15.24 2.82 -6.21
N GLU A 87 14.14 3.58 -6.17
CA GLU A 87 13.05 3.49 -7.13
C GLU A 87 13.57 3.74 -8.55
N ILE A 88 14.42 4.75 -8.75
CA ILE A 88 15.00 5.03 -10.07
C ILE A 88 15.92 3.88 -10.51
N LEU A 89 16.79 3.40 -9.62
CA LEU A 89 17.70 2.28 -9.90
C LEU A 89 16.98 0.96 -10.20
N THR A 90 15.82 0.74 -9.58
CA THR A 90 15.00 -0.46 -9.74
C THR A 90 13.85 -0.27 -10.75
N LEU A 91 13.86 0.83 -11.52
CA LEU A 91 12.84 1.18 -12.52
C LEU A 91 11.40 1.20 -11.96
N GLY A 92 11.25 1.61 -10.70
CA GLY A 92 9.97 1.72 -10.00
C GLY A 92 9.56 0.48 -9.22
N LEU A 93 10.31 -0.64 -9.29
CA LEU A 93 10.00 -1.86 -8.53
C LEU A 93 9.95 -1.62 -7.02
N PHE A 94 10.83 -0.76 -6.50
CA PHE A 94 10.83 -0.44 -5.07
C PHE A 94 9.56 0.28 -4.59
N SER A 95 8.78 0.89 -5.49
CA SER A 95 7.48 1.47 -5.14
C SER A 95 6.49 0.40 -4.71
N ILE A 96 6.61 -0.83 -5.21
CA ILE A 96 5.78 -1.96 -4.80
C ILE A 96 6.12 -2.32 -3.35
N VAL A 97 7.42 -2.41 -3.04
CA VAL A 97 7.95 -2.67 -1.70
C VAL A 97 7.39 -1.68 -0.68
N ILE A 98 7.40 -0.38 -0.98
CA ILE A 98 6.85 0.65 -0.09
C ILE A 98 5.35 0.45 0.14
N ASN A 99 4.58 0.16 -0.92
CA ASN A 99 3.13 -0.04 -0.78
C ASN A 99 2.80 -1.24 0.12
N MET A 100 3.55 -2.34 0.01
CA MET A 100 3.34 -3.51 0.88
C MET A 100 3.91 -3.30 2.26
N ALA A 101 5.00 -2.55 2.39
CA ALA A 101 5.56 -2.17 3.68
C ALA A 101 4.53 -1.39 4.52
N MET A 102 3.60 -0.63 3.92
CA MET A 102 2.52 0.04 4.67
C MET A 102 1.51 -0.94 5.26
N ILE A 103 1.11 -1.95 4.49
CA ILE A 103 0.19 -2.99 4.97
C ILE A 103 0.90 -3.86 6.01
N TRP A 104 2.15 -4.23 5.74
CA TRP A 104 2.96 -4.99 6.68
C TRP A 104 3.22 -4.21 7.97
N PHE A 105 3.49 -2.91 7.89
CA PHE A 105 3.67 -2.08 9.09
C PHE A 105 2.39 -2.05 9.94
N LEU A 106 1.22 -2.05 9.31
CA LEU A 106 -0.06 -2.16 10.01
C LEU A 106 -0.21 -3.53 10.70
N ASP A 107 0.17 -4.61 10.02
CA ASP A 107 0.17 -5.99 10.54
C ASP A 107 1.08 -6.17 11.77
N ILE A 108 2.24 -5.51 11.81
CA ILE A 108 3.11 -5.51 13.01
C ILE A 108 2.43 -4.84 14.20
N ILE A 109 1.75 -3.72 13.96
CA ILE A 109 1.19 -2.89 15.02
C ILE A 109 -0.11 -3.49 15.55
N PHE A 110 -0.90 -4.11 14.68
CA PHE A 110 -2.22 -4.66 14.98
C PHE A 110 -2.23 -6.16 14.77
N GLN A 111 -2.27 -6.91 15.87
CA GLN A 111 -2.32 -8.38 15.87
C GLN A 111 -3.60 -8.93 15.23
N GLU A 112 -4.60 -8.06 15.08
CA GLU A 112 -5.87 -8.30 14.42
C GLU A 112 -5.73 -8.49 12.91
N LEU A 113 -4.69 -7.92 12.30
CA LEU A 113 -4.39 -8.09 10.89
C LEU A 113 -3.32 -9.20 10.75
N TYR A 114 -3.54 -10.11 9.81
CA TYR A 114 -2.54 -11.08 9.37
C TYR A 114 -2.29 -10.91 7.87
N ALA A 115 -1.08 -10.51 7.50
CA ALA A 115 -0.65 -10.32 6.10
C ALA A 115 0.76 -10.88 5.84
N PRO A 116 0.91 -12.05 5.20
CA PRO A 116 2.22 -12.66 4.97
C PRO A 116 3.04 -11.96 3.87
N TRP A 117 4.37 -12.04 4.01
CA TRP A 117 5.32 -11.08 3.44
C TRP A 117 5.79 -11.24 1.98
N PHE A 118 5.99 -12.46 1.46
CA PHE A 118 7.14 -12.63 0.53
C PHE A 118 6.83 -13.23 -0.86
N LEU A 119 5.92 -14.20 -0.96
CA LEU A 119 5.86 -15.08 -2.13
C LEU A 119 5.34 -14.42 -3.43
N PRO A 120 4.30 -13.56 -3.44
CA PRO A 120 3.74 -13.03 -4.70
C PRO A 120 4.71 -12.12 -5.49
N LEU A 121 5.62 -11.46 -4.78
CA LEU A 121 6.55 -10.47 -5.34
C LEU A 121 7.75 -11.09 -6.02
N LEU A 122 8.20 -12.20 -5.46
CA LEU A 122 9.33 -12.94 -5.99
C LEU A 122 8.94 -13.59 -7.32
N TYR A 123 7.69 -14.08 -7.45
CA TYR A 123 7.18 -14.63 -8.71
C TYR A 123 7.02 -13.57 -9.81
N THR A 124 6.51 -12.39 -9.48
CA THR A 124 6.29 -11.33 -10.48
C THR A 124 7.61 -10.80 -11.06
N THR A 125 8.64 -10.64 -10.23
CA THR A 125 9.98 -10.24 -10.69
C THR A 125 10.67 -11.32 -11.52
N LEU A 126 10.54 -12.60 -11.15
CA LEU A 126 11.05 -13.72 -11.93
C LEU A 126 10.40 -13.81 -13.32
N ILE A 127 9.08 -13.60 -13.40
CA ILE A 127 8.33 -13.63 -14.66
C ILE A 127 8.77 -12.50 -15.60
N VAL A 128 8.89 -11.27 -15.10
CA VAL A 128 9.31 -10.11 -15.90
C VAL A 128 10.76 -10.27 -16.41
N TRP A 129 11.64 -10.78 -15.56
CA TRP A 129 13.02 -11.08 -15.94
C TRP A 129 13.10 -12.16 -17.04
N ALA A 130 12.34 -13.24 -16.90
CA ALA A 130 12.29 -14.31 -17.90
C ALA A 130 11.73 -13.83 -19.25
N LEU A 131 10.67 -13.02 -19.24
CA LEU A 131 10.09 -12.44 -20.46
C LEU A 131 11.11 -11.55 -21.19
N ASN A 132 11.87 -10.71 -20.47
CA ASN A 132 12.87 -9.84 -21.08
C ASN A 132 14.02 -10.61 -21.73
N LEU A 133 14.41 -11.78 -21.21
CA LEU A 133 15.39 -12.65 -21.85
C LEU A 133 14.87 -13.27 -23.15
N VAL A 134 13.61 -13.69 -23.17
CA VAL A 134 12.98 -14.24 -24.39
C VAL A 134 12.80 -13.16 -25.44
N ILE A 135 12.31 -11.99 -25.04
CA ILE A 135 12.08 -10.85 -25.92
C ILE A 135 13.39 -10.34 -26.50
N SER A 136 14.44 -10.18 -25.69
CA SER A 136 15.75 -9.76 -26.19
C SER A 136 16.36 -10.79 -27.14
N LYS A 137 16.19 -12.09 -26.88
CA LYS A 137 16.72 -13.14 -27.78
C LYS A 137 15.98 -13.19 -29.12
N ILE A 138 14.68 -12.90 -29.14
CA ILE A 138 13.86 -12.90 -30.36
C ILE A 138 14.01 -11.57 -31.13
N LEU A 139 13.98 -10.42 -30.44
CA LEU A 139 14.03 -9.10 -31.08
C LEU A 139 15.45 -8.59 -31.36
N VAL A 140 16.43 -8.95 -30.52
CA VAL A 140 17.85 -8.56 -30.68
C VAL A 140 18.66 -9.69 -31.33
N GLY A 141 17.98 -10.71 -31.86
CA GLY A 141 18.55 -11.81 -32.62
C GLY A 141 18.70 -11.54 -34.12
N SER A 142 19.01 -10.31 -34.54
CA SER A 142 19.42 -10.02 -35.94
C SER A 142 20.09 -8.64 -36.10
N ASN A 143 21.14 -8.35 -35.34
CA ASN A 143 22.13 -7.38 -35.81
C ASN A 143 23.50 -7.61 -35.15
N LYS A 144 24.10 -8.76 -35.49
CA LYS A 144 25.55 -8.92 -35.47
C LYS A 144 25.90 -9.44 -36.83
N ASP A 145 26.21 -8.52 -37.73
CA ASP A 145 27.33 -8.54 -38.68
C ASP A 145 27.50 -7.13 -39.26
#